data_AF-A0A953Z8Q7-F1
#
_entry.id   AF-A0A953Z8Q7-F1
#
_cell.length_a   1.000
_cell.length_b   1.000
_cell.length_c   1.000
_cell.angle_alpha   90.00
_cell.angle_beta   90.00
_cell.angle_gamma   90.00
#
_symmetry.space_group_name_H-M   'P 1'
#
loop_
_entity.id
_entity.type
_entity.pdbx_description
1 polymer ?
#
loop_
_entity_poly.entity_id
_entity_poly.type
_entity_poly.pdbx_seq_one_letter_code
_entity_poly.pdbx_strand_id
1 'polypeptide(L)'
;MNELRSLIVLAAALLTTPLAAQSKELEAAKELARAVEAASKGKYERAVGTYKKIARQYPETGAGEVALARSQTTAFLGQADVVRNGPSSNRVDVVMMGDGYRLGDQNDFDDVAKSVPKVFEKHKLLGEYFAYHNFVRANLRSTDQGVSGFGREKDTALGGFVAGKVQGQVGVDRAKVHGWLAEIEENDGLVIAIVKAGSLGTGGAGIAAIGGRADDTLVHEWGHAFGGLSDEYTTFTGHRGPARDTINIAAKDDPAAAPWAHFIEQGIPGVGMYRGGDGRIKGVWRPTASGCAMAGGQRFCPVCREAIVLRIHRHVDPIDAHEPANAQPIAKRGKLTFEVTVMQPKSHELHSTWYVLGGQDKIRPTAPGPFADRRQRGKLAAIDARPADGPSSPGSARRRFSLDTGDLEPGIYQVVCRVEDRAKPSGQQHPWVLKDDDQLMWSERVWDVVVK
;
A
#
# COMPACT_ATOMS: atom_id res chain seq x y z
N MET A 1 -3.27 -14.14 7.20
CA MET A 1 -4.26 -14.44 8.26
C MET A 1 -5.59 -15.09 7.82
N ASN A 2 -5.84 -15.44 6.54
CA ASN A 2 -7.12 -16.02 6.11
C ASN A 2 -7.12 -17.56 6.01
N GLU A 3 -5.99 -18.21 5.77
CA GLU A 3 -5.82 -19.67 5.91
C GLU A 3 -5.73 -20.05 7.40
N LEU A 4 -5.13 -19.20 8.23
CA LEU A 4 -5.17 -19.35 9.68
C LEU A 4 -6.56 -19.02 10.26
N ARG A 5 -7.33 -18.09 9.67
CA ARG A 5 -8.74 -17.87 10.05
C ARG A 5 -9.64 -18.99 9.59
N SER A 6 -9.41 -19.61 8.43
CA SER A 6 -10.07 -20.85 8.05
C SER A 6 -9.77 -21.97 9.05
N LEU A 7 -8.52 -22.07 9.54
CA LEU A 7 -8.14 -23.01 10.62
C LEU A 7 -8.75 -22.66 12.00
N ILE A 8 -8.93 -21.37 12.33
CA ILE A 8 -9.50 -20.92 13.61
C ILE A 8 -11.04 -20.96 13.60
N VAL A 9 -11.68 -20.71 12.47
CA VAL A 9 -13.13 -20.93 12.26
C VAL A 9 -13.44 -22.43 12.27
N LEU A 10 -12.52 -23.27 11.76
CA LEU A 10 -12.57 -24.73 11.97
C LEU A 10 -12.57 -25.08 13.48
N ALA A 11 -11.72 -24.44 14.30
CA ALA A 11 -11.60 -24.72 15.74
C ALA A 11 -12.87 -24.40 16.55
N ALA A 12 -13.67 -23.40 16.15
CA ALA A 12 -14.89 -23.03 16.85
C ALA A 12 -16.11 -23.93 16.50
N ALA A 13 -16.10 -24.57 15.32
CA ALA A 13 -17.15 -25.52 14.89
C ALA A 13 -16.90 -26.96 15.39
N LEU A 14 -15.76 -27.22 16.04
CA LEU A 14 -15.29 -28.55 16.42
C LEU A 14 -15.93 -29.14 17.70
N LEU A 15 -16.81 -28.40 18.39
CA LEU A 15 -17.38 -28.86 19.67
C LEU A 15 -18.66 -29.70 19.53
N THR A 16 -19.21 -29.88 18.32
CA THR A 16 -20.43 -30.70 18.10
C THR A 16 -20.35 -31.66 16.91
N THR A 17 -19.23 -31.73 16.18
CA THR A 17 -19.08 -32.59 14.99
C THR A 17 -18.46 -33.95 15.35
N PRO A 18 -18.90 -35.07 14.74
CA PRO A 18 -18.32 -36.40 14.99
C PRO A 18 -16.82 -36.42 14.67
N LEU A 19 -16.01 -37.09 15.50
CA LEU A 19 -14.55 -37.17 15.37
C LEU A 19 -14.08 -37.62 13.96
N ALA A 20 -14.86 -38.49 13.30
CA ALA A 20 -14.60 -38.92 11.93
C ALA A 20 -14.73 -37.79 10.89
N ALA A 21 -15.68 -36.86 11.08
CA ALA A 21 -15.82 -35.67 10.25
C ALA A 21 -14.66 -34.70 10.50
N GLN A 22 -14.22 -34.54 11.75
CA GLN A 22 -13.04 -33.74 12.11
C GLN A 22 -11.76 -34.26 11.46
N SER A 23 -11.60 -35.59 11.41
CA SER A 23 -10.46 -36.25 10.77
C SER A 23 -10.43 -36.03 9.24
N LYS A 24 -11.59 -36.15 8.58
CA LYS A 24 -11.70 -35.87 7.13
C LYS A 24 -11.40 -34.41 6.80
N GLU A 25 -11.90 -33.48 7.60
CA GLU A 25 -11.62 -32.04 7.45
C GLU A 25 -10.12 -31.75 7.55
N LEU A 26 -9.45 -32.33 8.57
CA LEU A 26 -8.02 -32.14 8.78
C LEU A 26 -7.17 -32.69 7.61
N GLU A 27 -7.50 -33.87 7.09
CA GLU A 27 -6.80 -34.45 5.95
C GLU A 27 -7.04 -33.66 4.65
N ALA A 28 -8.28 -33.20 4.43
CA ALA A 28 -8.61 -32.33 3.29
C ALA A 28 -7.84 -30.99 3.37
N ALA A 29 -7.76 -30.38 4.55
CA ALA A 29 -7.02 -29.14 4.79
C ALA A 29 -5.50 -29.31 4.53
N LYS A 30 -4.90 -30.44 4.93
CA LYS A 30 -3.48 -30.74 4.63
C LYS A 30 -3.23 -30.86 3.13
N GLU A 31 -4.10 -31.55 2.40
CA GLU A 31 -3.98 -31.67 0.94
C GLU A 31 -4.20 -30.32 0.25
N LEU A 32 -5.14 -29.50 0.74
CA LEU A 32 -5.37 -28.16 0.24
C LEU A 32 -4.12 -27.29 0.42
N ALA A 33 -3.50 -27.29 1.60
CA ALA A 33 -2.26 -26.57 1.87
C ALA A 33 -1.14 -26.96 0.89
N ARG A 34 -1.01 -28.25 0.54
CA ARG A 34 -0.05 -28.73 -0.48
C ARG A 34 -0.37 -28.19 -1.88
N ALA A 35 -1.64 -28.07 -2.23
CA ALA A 35 -2.07 -27.50 -3.50
C ALA A 35 -1.79 -25.99 -3.57
N VAL A 36 -2.05 -25.26 -2.48
CA VAL A 36 -1.71 -23.84 -2.34
C VAL A 36 -0.21 -23.63 -2.43
N GLU A 37 0.58 -24.44 -1.73
CA GLU A 37 2.03 -24.42 -1.82
C GLU A 37 2.52 -24.66 -3.26
N ALA A 38 1.92 -25.61 -3.98
CA ALA A 38 2.23 -25.85 -5.39
C ALA A 38 1.94 -24.62 -6.26
N ALA A 39 0.78 -23.96 -6.09
CA ALA A 39 0.44 -22.73 -6.81
C ALA A 39 1.40 -21.58 -6.47
N SER A 40 1.78 -21.41 -5.21
CA SER A 40 2.76 -20.39 -4.78
C SER A 40 4.13 -20.58 -5.43
N LYS A 41 4.47 -21.83 -5.80
CA LYS A 41 5.71 -22.21 -6.50
C LYS A 41 5.56 -22.25 -8.03
N GLY A 42 4.48 -21.71 -8.59
CA GLY A 42 4.25 -21.66 -10.04
C GLY A 42 3.80 -22.99 -10.67
N LYS A 43 3.46 -24.00 -9.86
CA LYS A 43 3.05 -25.34 -10.35
C LYS A 43 1.53 -25.40 -10.52
N TYR A 44 0.97 -24.52 -11.34
CA TYR A 44 -0.48 -24.32 -11.45
C TYR A 44 -1.27 -25.54 -11.91
N GLU A 45 -0.80 -26.25 -12.95
CA GLU A 45 -1.47 -27.46 -13.44
C GLU A 45 -1.53 -28.54 -12.37
N ARG A 46 -0.43 -28.71 -11.62
CA ARG A 46 -0.38 -29.61 -10.47
C ARG A 46 -1.35 -29.16 -9.37
N ALA A 47 -1.37 -27.87 -9.05
CA ALA A 47 -2.28 -27.33 -8.04
C ALA A 47 -3.74 -27.58 -8.42
N VAL A 48 -4.14 -27.26 -9.66
CA VAL A 48 -5.49 -27.53 -10.19
C VAL A 48 -5.82 -29.02 -10.19
N GLY A 49 -4.86 -29.89 -10.54
CA GLY A 49 -5.03 -31.33 -10.44
C GLY A 49 -5.33 -31.79 -9.01
N THR A 50 -4.60 -31.25 -8.04
CA THR A 50 -4.85 -31.52 -6.61
C THR A 50 -6.19 -30.94 -6.14
N TYR A 51 -6.55 -29.71 -6.55
CA TYR A 51 -7.86 -29.13 -6.24
C TYR A 51 -9.02 -30.01 -6.73
N LYS A 52 -8.95 -30.50 -7.98
CA LYS A 52 -9.95 -31.46 -8.51
C LYS A 52 -10.02 -32.75 -7.70
N LYS A 53 -8.86 -33.27 -7.26
CA LYS A 53 -8.79 -34.47 -6.41
C LYS A 53 -9.48 -34.22 -5.06
N ILE A 54 -9.17 -33.12 -4.39
CA ILE A 54 -9.75 -32.75 -3.09
C ILE A 54 -11.26 -32.57 -3.21
N ALA A 55 -11.73 -31.79 -4.20
CA ALA A 55 -13.16 -31.55 -4.43
C ALA A 55 -13.96 -32.84 -4.61
N ARG A 56 -13.37 -33.85 -5.28
CA ARG A 56 -14.00 -35.17 -5.46
C ARG A 56 -13.93 -36.05 -4.20
N GLN A 57 -12.84 -36.00 -3.45
CA GLN A 57 -12.61 -36.89 -2.30
C GLN A 57 -13.25 -36.38 -1.01
N TYR A 58 -13.39 -35.07 -0.88
CA TYR A 58 -13.84 -34.41 0.35
C TYR A 58 -14.92 -33.33 0.09
N PRO A 59 -15.98 -33.61 -0.70
CA PRO A 59 -16.94 -32.58 -1.14
C PRO A 59 -17.71 -31.90 0.00
N GLU A 60 -17.80 -32.55 1.17
CA GLU A 60 -18.52 -32.05 2.35
C GLU A 60 -17.63 -31.25 3.33
N THR A 61 -16.34 -31.08 3.00
CA THR A 61 -15.39 -30.34 3.84
C THR A 61 -15.23 -28.90 3.34
N GLY A 62 -14.86 -27.97 4.23
CA GLY A 62 -14.55 -26.60 3.83
C GLY A 62 -13.39 -26.54 2.83
N ALA A 63 -12.40 -27.40 3.02
CA ALA A 63 -11.31 -27.56 2.06
C ALA A 63 -11.76 -28.09 0.69
N GLY A 64 -12.79 -28.95 0.65
CA GLY A 64 -13.42 -29.44 -0.56
C GLY A 64 -14.16 -28.37 -1.34
N GLU A 65 -14.90 -27.51 -0.65
CA GLU A 65 -15.59 -26.35 -1.24
C GLU A 65 -14.59 -25.38 -1.88
N VAL A 66 -13.54 -24.99 -1.13
CA VAL A 66 -12.46 -24.15 -1.66
C VAL A 66 -11.80 -24.80 -2.86
N ALA A 67 -11.46 -26.09 -2.77
CA ALA A 67 -10.84 -26.81 -3.87
C ALA A 67 -11.75 -26.90 -5.11
N LEU A 68 -13.06 -27.06 -4.92
CA LEU A 68 -14.03 -27.04 -6.02
C LEU A 68 -14.02 -25.68 -6.72
N ALA A 69 -14.09 -24.58 -5.97
CA ALA A 69 -14.02 -23.22 -6.52
C ALA A 69 -12.69 -22.97 -7.26
N ARG A 70 -11.56 -23.38 -6.68
CA ARG A 70 -10.22 -23.22 -7.29
C ARG A 70 -9.95 -24.14 -8.49
N SER A 71 -10.82 -25.12 -8.73
CA SER A 71 -10.71 -26.05 -9.86
C SER A 71 -11.44 -25.60 -11.14
N GLN A 72 -12.28 -24.56 -11.03
CA GLN A 72 -13.09 -24.03 -12.13
C GLN A 72 -12.23 -23.45 -13.26
N THR A 73 -12.88 -23.17 -14.41
CA THR A 73 -12.21 -22.59 -15.58
C THR A 73 -11.89 -21.11 -15.40
N THR A 74 -12.71 -20.39 -14.65
CA THR A 74 -12.41 -19.08 -14.09
C THR A 74 -12.32 -19.20 -12.57
N ALA A 75 -11.13 -18.99 -11.99
CA ALA A 75 -10.87 -19.33 -10.59
C ALA A 75 -9.63 -18.63 -10.01
N PHE A 76 -9.61 -18.44 -8.69
CA PHE A 76 -8.40 -18.10 -7.95
C PHE A 76 -7.52 -19.34 -7.76
N LEU A 77 -6.30 -19.32 -8.30
CA LEU A 77 -5.37 -20.45 -8.20
C LEU A 77 -4.54 -20.40 -6.92
N GLY A 78 -4.25 -19.19 -6.43
CA GLY A 78 -3.46 -18.92 -5.25
C GLY A 78 -2.70 -17.60 -5.36
N GLN A 79 -2.01 -17.23 -4.27
CA GLN A 79 -1.17 -16.05 -4.19
C GLN A 79 0.26 -16.39 -3.79
N ALA A 80 1.19 -15.49 -4.07
CA ALA A 80 2.55 -15.55 -3.54
C ALA A 80 3.16 -14.14 -3.46
N ASP A 81 4.07 -13.97 -2.51
CA ASP A 81 4.89 -12.78 -2.46
C ASP A 81 5.81 -12.74 -3.68
N VAL A 82 5.85 -11.58 -4.33
CA VAL A 82 6.88 -11.24 -5.32
C VAL A 82 8.01 -10.48 -4.62
N VAL A 83 7.66 -9.55 -3.72
CA VAL A 83 8.58 -8.83 -2.83
C VAL A 83 7.89 -8.60 -1.49
N ARG A 84 8.55 -8.97 -0.39
CA ARG A 84 8.09 -8.73 0.99
C ARG A 84 9.15 -7.92 1.73
N ASN A 85 8.90 -6.62 1.91
CA ASN A 85 9.81 -5.69 2.57
C ASN A 85 9.52 -5.53 4.08
N GLY A 86 8.42 -6.09 4.57
CA GLY A 86 8.05 -6.07 5.98
C GLY A 86 6.63 -6.58 6.21
N PRO A 87 6.16 -6.56 7.47
CA PRO A 87 4.80 -6.98 7.80
C PRO A 87 3.77 -6.06 7.13
N SER A 88 2.69 -6.64 6.61
CA SER A 88 1.56 -5.91 6.02
C SER A 88 0.92 -4.88 6.95
N SER A 89 1.05 -5.05 8.27
CA SER A 89 0.59 -4.06 9.24
C SER A 89 1.31 -2.70 9.15
N ASN A 90 2.44 -2.62 8.43
CA ASN A 90 3.19 -1.38 8.26
C ASN A 90 3.82 -1.26 6.86
N ARG A 91 3.18 -1.81 5.82
CA ARG A 91 3.59 -1.69 4.42
C ARG A 91 2.36 -1.43 3.56
N VAL A 92 2.55 -0.77 2.43
CA VAL A 92 1.54 -0.70 1.37
C VAL A 92 1.54 -2.04 0.62
N ASP A 93 0.50 -2.84 0.77
CA ASP A 93 0.34 -4.11 0.06
C ASP A 93 -0.27 -3.89 -1.33
N VAL A 94 0.57 -4.04 -2.37
CA VAL A 94 0.16 -3.92 -3.77
C VAL A 94 -0.14 -5.31 -4.34
N VAL A 95 -1.41 -5.56 -4.64
CA VAL A 95 -1.86 -6.84 -5.19
C VAL A 95 -1.86 -6.78 -6.72
N MET A 96 -1.11 -7.65 -7.37
CA MET A 96 -1.12 -7.78 -8.83
C MET A 96 -2.05 -8.92 -9.22
N MET A 97 -3.06 -8.65 -10.03
CA MET A 97 -4.04 -9.66 -10.49
C MET A 97 -3.97 -9.81 -12.00
N GLY A 98 -3.95 -11.04 -12.50
CA GLY A 98 -3.99 -11.31 -13.94
C GLY A 98 -5.42 -11.42 -14.47
N ASP A 99 -5.70 -10.82 -15.63
CA ASP A 99 -6.94 -11.05 -16.38
C ASP A 99 -6.69 -11.52 -17.81
N GLY A 100 -7.50 -12.45 -18.28
CA GLY A 100 -7.34 -13.04 -19.61
C GLY A 100 -6.13 -13.97 -19.72
N TYR A 101 -5.61 -14.47 -18.60
CA TYR A 101 -4.57 -15.51 -18.55
C TYR A 101 -5.23 -16.86 -18.27
N ARG A 102 -5.15 -17.78 -19.23
CA ARG A 102 -5.62 -19.16 -19.04
C ARG A 102 -4.66 -19.94 -18.13
N LEU A 103 -5.00 -21.19 -17.81
CA LEU A 103 -4.14 -22.05 -16.99
C LEU A 103 -2.72 -22.21 -17.57
N GLY A 104 -2.62 -22.39 -18.90
CA GLY A 104 -1.33 -22.50 -19.58
C GLY A 104 -0.57 -21.17 -19.74
N ASP A 105 -1.24 -20.03 -19.50
CA ASP A 105 -0.64 -18.70 -19.67
C ASP A 105 -0.13 -18.13 -18.32
N GLN A 106 -0.24 -18.87 -17.21
CA GLN A 106 0.06 -18.33 -15.86
C GLN A 106 1.52 -17.95 -15.65
N ASN A 107 2.45 -18.60 -16.33
CA ASN A 107 3.86 -18.20 -16.29
C ASN A 107 4.08 -16.83 -16.95
N ASP A 108 3.35 -16.52 -18.01
CA ASP A 108 3.41 -15.18 -18.63
C ASP A 108 2.92 -14.11 -17.65
N PHE A 109 1.85 -14.40 -16.90
CA PHE A 109 1.37 -13.49 -15.85
C PHE A 109 2.42 -13.29 -14.77
N ASP A 110 3.00 -14.38 -14.26
CA ASP A 110 4.04 -14.31 -13.24
C ASP A 110 5.22 -13.44 -13.69
N ASP A 111 5.61 -13.53 -14.96
CA ASP A 111 6.72 -12.74 -15.50
C ASP A 111 6.40 -11.25 -15.61
N VAL A 112 5.17 -10.88 -15.99
CA VAL A 112 4.74 -9.47 -15.94
C VAL A 112 4.63 -8.99 -14.50
N ALA A 113 4.04 -9.79 -13.59
CA ALA A 113 3.93 -9.45 -12.17
C ALA A 113 5.31 -9.23 -11.52
N LYS A 114 6.33 -10.06 -11.83
CA LYS A 114 7.72 -9.87 -11.39
C LYS A 114 8.39 -8.60 -11.94
N SER A 115 7.83 -7.99 -12.99
CA SER A 115 8.35 -6.74 -13.54
C SER A 115 7.84 -5.51 -12.80
N VAL A 116 6.65 -5.57 -12.17
CA VAL A 116 6.02 -4.44 -11.48
C VAL A 116 6.90 -3.85 -10.37
N PRO A 117 7.46 -4.63 -9.41
CA PRO A 117 8.34 -4.07 -8.39
C PRO A 117 9.58 -3.39 -8.99
N LYS A 118 10.09 -3.88 -10.12
CA LYS A 118 11.25 -3.28 -10.81
C LYS A 118 10.91 -1.92 -11.42
N VAL A 119 9.66 -1.70 -11.84
CA VAL A 119 9.18 -0.38 -12.29
C VAL A 119 9.16 0.59 -11.12
N PHE A 120 8.61 0.16 -9.97
CA PHE A 120 8.59 0.97 -8.75
C PHE A 120 10.01 1.33 -8.29
N GLU A 121 10.91 0.34 -8.19
CA GLU A 121 12.29 0.55 -7.73
C GLU A 121 13.09 1.53 -8.61
N LYS A 122 12.84 1.51 -9.93
CA LYS A 122 13.50 2.41 -10.89
C LYS A 122 12.89 3.82 -10.91
N HIS A 123 11.59 3.94 -10.60
CA HIS A 123 10.93 5.24 -10.61
C HIS A 123 11.43 6.11 -9.46
N LYS A 124 11.74 7.39 -9.71
CA LYS A 124 12.41 8.29 -8.73
C LYS A 124 11.71 8.35 -7.37
N LEU A 125 10.38 8.51 -7.35
CA LEU A 125 9.59 8.60 -6.12
C LEU A 125 9.34 7.23 -5.49
N LEU A 126 8.69 6.32 -6.23
CA LEU A 126 8.35 4.98 -5.74
C LEU A 126 9.59 4.19 -5.29
N GLY A 127 10.73 4.37 -5.96
CA GLY A 127 12.02 3.77 -5.61
C GLY A 127 12.65 4.35 -4.36
N GLU A 128 12.38 5.61 -4.03
CA GLU A 128 12.79 6.22 -2.76
C GLU A 128 12.10 5.54 -1.57
N TYR A 129 10.83 5.16 -1.75
CA TYR A 129 10.00 4.51 -0.74
C TYR A 129 9.73 3.03 -1.07
N PHE A 130 10.62 2.36 -1.80
CA PHE A 130 10.37 0.99 -2.25
C PHE A 130 10.18 0.01 -1.08
N ALA A 131 11.00 0.17 -0.03
CA ALA A 131 10.93 -0.62 1.20
C ALA A 131 9.60 -0.49 1.98
N TYR A 132 8.75 0.48 1.60
CA TYR A 132 7.45 0.75 2.22
C TYR A 132 6.34 -0.06 1.55
N HIS A 133 6.63 -0.79 0.48
CA HIS A 133 5.65 -1.55 -0.28
C HIS A 133 5.93 -3.06 -0.19
N ASN A 134 4.89 -3.86 -0.13
CA ASN A 134 4.93 -5.28 -0.47
C ASN A 134 4.25 -5.47 -1.81
N PHE A 135 4.62 -6.53 -2.52
CA PHE A 135 4.04 -6.89 -3.81
C PHE A 135 3.63 -8.35 -3.78
N VAL A 136 2.34 -8.61 -3.95
CA VAL A 136 1.75 -9.94 -3.93
C VAL A 136 1.14 -10.22 -5.29
N ARG A 137 1.51 -11.32 -5.93
CA ARG A 137 0.79 -11.79 -7.14
C ARG A 137 -0.39 -12.64 -6.71
N ALA A 138 -1.54 -12.39 -7.31
CA ALA A 138 -2.74 -13.20 -7.19
C ALA A 138 -3.06 -13.80 -8.55
N ASN A 139 -2.88 -15.12 -8.65
CA ASN A 139 -3.04 -15.84 -9.91
C ASN A 139 -4.50 -16.20 -10.10
N LEU A 140 -5.13 -15.50 -11.04
CA LEU A 140 -6.48 -15.80 -11.49
C LEU A 140 -6.39 -16.53 -12.82
N ARG A 141 -7.07 -17.67 -12.90
CA ARG A 141 -7.33 -18.38 -14.13
C ARG A 141 -8.55 -17.73 -14.80
N SER A 142 -8.44 -17.42 -16.08
CA SER A 142 -9.57 -17.07 -16.95
C SER A 142 -9.92 -18.26 -17.86
N THR A 143 -11.21 -18.43 -18.16
CA THR A 143 -11.66 -19.35 -19.22
C THR A 143 -11.10 -18.90 -20.57
N ASP A 144 -11.30 -17.62 -20.90
CA ASP A 144 -10.86 -17.03 -22.16
C ASP A 144 -9.56 -16.24 -22.03
N GLN A 145 -8.87 -16.08 -23.16
CA GLN A 145 -7.70 -15.21 -23.27
C GLN A 145 -8.09 -13.81 -23.75
N GLY A 146 -7.45 -12.74 -23.25
CA GLY A 146 -7.63 -11.36 -23.74
C GLY A 146 -8.78 -10.63 -23.06
N VAL A 147 -9.57 -9.83 -23.81
CA VAL A 147 -10.65 -8.97 -23.28
C VAL A 147 -11.92 -9.03 -24.11
N SER A 148 -13.04 -8.65 -23.49
CA SER A 148 -14.30 -8.32 -24.17
C SER A 148 -14.19 -7.00 -24.96
N GLY A 149 -14.91 -6.88 -26.08
CA GLY A 149 -14.91 -5.67 -26.91
C GLY A 149 -15.19 -5.97 -28.38
N PHE A 150 -15.56 -4.93 -29.15
CA PHE A 150 -15.85 -5.03 -30.59
C PHE A 150 -16.87 -6.13 -30.95
N GLY A 151 -17.93 -6.26 -30.14
CA GLY A 151 -18.98 -7.26 -30.33
C GLY A 151 -18.61 -8.68 -29.88
N ARG A 152 -17.48 -8.87 -29.20
CA ARG A 152 -17.07 -10.16 -28.62
C ARG A 152 -17.12 -10.09 -27.11
N GLU A 153 -17.76 -11.08 -26.50
CA GLU A 153 -17.74 -11.30 -25.06
C GLU A 153 -16.75 -12.41 -24.72
N LYS A 154 -16.05 -12.23 -23.59
CA LYS A 154 -15.08 -13.19 -23.05
C LYS A 154 -15.32 -13.41 -21.56
N ASP A 155 -15.27 -14.66 -21.13
CA ASP A 155 -15.27 -15.04 -19.72
C ASP A 155 -13.85 -14.96 -19.16
N THR A 156 -13.52 -13.78 -18.62
CA THR A 156 -12.26 -13.54 -17.92
C THR A 156 -12.49 -13.21 -16.45
N ALA A 157 -11.48 -13.52 -15.63
CA ALA A 157 -11.57 -13.50 -14.17
C ALA A 157 -11.96 -12.14 -13.60
N LEU A 158 -11.43 -11.06 -14.16
CA LEU A 158 -11.72 -9.67 -13.80
C LEU A 158 -12.69 -9.01 -14.80
N GLY A 159 -13.19 -9.74 -15.80
CA GLY A 159 -14.10 -9.20 -16.82
C GLY A 159 -13.48 -8.08 -17.65
N GLY A 160 -12.20 -8.22 -18.00
CA GLY A 160 -11.46 -7.23 -18.79
C GLY A 160 -12.16 -6.86 -20.10
N PHE A 161 -12.14 -5.57 -20.42
CA PHE A 161 -12.81 -5.01 -21.58
C PHE A 161 -11.98 -3.90 -22.23
N VAL A 162 -12.22 -3.65 -23.52
CA VAL A 162 -11.70 -2.47 -24.22
C VAL A 162 -12.41 -1.23 -23.70
N ALA A 163 -11.68 -0.37 -22.98
CA ALA A 163 -12.23 0.80 -22.32
C ALA A 163 -12.28 2.00 -23.29
N GLY A 164 -13.47 2.26 -23.84
CA GLY A 164 -13.77 3.54 -24.49
C GLY A 164 -13.14 3.77 -25.86
N LYS A 165 -12.93 5.05 -26.19
CA LYS A 165 -12.66 5.56 -27.55
C LYS A 165 -11.18 5.62 -27.92
N VAL A 166 -10.27 5.38 -26.97
CA VAL A 166 -8.82 5.39 -27.22
C VAL A 166 -8.37 3.98 -27.56
N GLN A 167 -7.76 3.81 -28.73
CA GLN A 167 -7.29 2.51 -29.19
C GLN A 167 -6.25 1.94 -28.21
N GLY A 168 -6.46 0.70 -27.76
CA GLY A 168 -5.54 0.00 -26.87
C GLY A 168 -5.76 0.24 -25.37
N GLN A 169 -6.75 1.05 -24.99
CA GLN A 169 -7.14 1.25 -23.58
C GLN A 169 -7.99 0.09 -23.08
N VAL A 170 -7.66 -0.43 -21.89
CA VAL A 170 -8.37 -1.54 -21.25
C VAL A 170 -8.80 -1.17 -19.84
N GLY A 171 -9.87 -1.82 -19.40
CA GLY A 171 -10.38 -1.75 -18.04
C GLY A 171 -10.81 -3.11 -17.55
N VAL A 172 -11.21 -3.18 -16.29
CA VAL A 172 -11.71 -4.39 -15.62
C VAL A 172 -13.00 -4.08 -14.87
N ASP A 173 -13.80 -5.11 -14.64
CA ASP A 173 -14.96 -5.03 -13.76
C ASP A 173 -14.50 -4.91 -12.30
N ARG A 174 -14.75 -3.74 -11.72
CA ARG A 174 -14.34 -3.42 -10.35
C ARG A 174 -15.00 -4.32 -9.32
N ALA A 175 -16.23 -4.76 -9.54
CA ALA A 175 -16.91 -5.66 -8.61
C ALA A 175 -16.22 -7.03 -8.58
N LYS A 176 -15.80 -7.53 -9.74
CA LYS A 176 -15.00 -8.76 -9.83
C LYS A 176 -13.64 -8.61 -9.14
N VAL A 177 -12.94 -7.49 -9.35
CA VAL A 177 -11.67 -7.20 -8.67
C VAL A 177 -11.84 -7.25 -7.15
N HIS A 178 -12.83 -6.54 -6.60
CA HIS A 178 -13.07 -6.54 -5.17
C HIS A 178 -13.52 -7.91 -4.64
N GLY A 179 -14.30 -8.67 -5.42
CA GLY A 179 -14.65 -10.05 -5.09
C GLY A 179 -13.43 -10.94 -4.91
N TRP A 180 -12.48 -10.91 -5.85
CA TRP A 180 -11.24 -11.68 -5.72
C TRP A 180 -10.30 -11.13 -4.65
N LEU A 181 -10.29 -9.82 -4.43
CA LEU A 181 -9.46 -9.21 -3.40
C LEU A 181 -9.87 -9.63 -1.98
N ALA A 182 -11.13 -9.99 -1.76
CA ALA A 182 -11.62 -10.53 -0.49
C ALA A 182 -11.04 -11.93 -0.16
N GLU A 183 -10.62 -12.69 -1.18
CA GLU A 183 -9.97 -14.00 -1.02
C GLU A 183 -8.47 -13.88 -0.69
N ILE A 184 -7.90 -12.68 -0.85
CA ILE A 184 -6.47 -12.42 -0.72
C ILE A 184 -6.18 -11.94 0.68
N GLU A 185 -5.23 -12.58 1.34
CA GLU A 185 -4.85 -12.21 2.70
C GLU A 185 -3.99 -10.96 2.70
N GLU A 186 -4.14 -10.13 3.73
CA GLU A 186 -3.21 -9.04 4.05
C GLU A 186 -3.02 -8.10 2.86
N ASN A 187 -4.05 -7.28 2.62
CA ASN A 187 -4.06 -6.31 1.53
C ASN A 187 -4.73 -4.99 1.95
N ASP A 188 -4.34 -3.90 1.28
CA ASP A 188 -4.85 -2.53 1.49
C ASP A 188 -6.01 -2.14 0.58
N GLY A 189 -6.61 -3.09 -0.15
CA GLY A 189 -7.58 -2.74 -1.19
C GLY A 189 -6.95 -2.20 -2.49
N LEU A 190 -5.63 -2.32 -2.65
CA LEU A 190 -4.86 -1.74 -3.75
C LEU A 190 -4.44 -2.79 -4.78
N VAL A 191 -4.86 -2.60 -6.03
CA VAL A 191 -4.73 -3.59 -7.09
C VAL A 191 -4.10 -3.01 -8.35
N ILE A 192 -3.11 -3.71 -8.90
CA ILE A 192 -2.66 -3.58 -10.28
C ILE A 192 -3.23 -4.76 -11.07
N ALA A 193 -4.28 -4.50 -11.85
CA ALA A 193 -4.91 -5.50 -12.71
C ALA A 193 -4.20 -5.55 -14.07
N ILE A 194 -3.46 -6.63 -14.30
CA ILE A 194 -2.67 -6.85 -15.51
C ILE A 194 -3.56 -7.60 -16.51
N VAL A 195 -3.97 -6.93 -17.57
CA VAL A 195 -4.87 -7.47 -18.58
C VAL A 195 -4.03 -7.99 -19.75
N LYS A 196 -4.26 -9.24 -20.19
CA LYS A 196 -3.53 -9.87 -21.32
C LYS A 196 -3.98 -9.35 -22.69
N ALA A 197 -4.12 -8.02 -22.84
CA ALA A 197 -4.43 -7.31 -24.07
C ALA A 197 -4.21 -5.80 -23.87
N GLY A 198 -4.12 -5.04 -24.97
CA GLY A 198 -3.99 -3.58 -24.92
C GLY A 198 -2.59 -3.09 -24.58
N SER A 199 -2.44 -1.76 -24.53
CA SER A 199 -1.18 -1.07 -24.24
C SER A 199 -1.35 0.16 -23.33
N LEU A 200 -2.60 0.54 -23.06
CA LEU A 200 -2.99 1.64 -22.16
C LEU A 200 -3.85 1.07 -21.03
N GLY A 201 -4.30 1.92 -20.11
CA GLY A 201 -4.98 1.48 -18.91
C GLY A 201 -6.12 2.37 -18.46
N THR A 202 -6.67 2.02 -17.31
CA THR A 202 -7.62 2.84 -16.56
C THR A 202 -7.31 2.74 -15.07
N GLY A 203 -7.52 3.83 -14.35
CA GLY A 203 -7.09 3.93 -12.96
C GLY A 203 -8.09 4.68 -12.09
N GLY A 204 -8.05 4.41 -10.80
CA GLY A 204 -8.80 5.14 -9.79
C GLY A 204 -9.33 4.25 -8.67
N ALA A 205 -9.57 4.86 -7.51
CA ALA A 205 -10.17 4.22 -6.34
C ALA A 205 -9.51 2.87 -6.01
N GLY A 206 -8.18 2.84 -5.91
CA GLY A 206 -7.39 1.67 -5.55
C GLY A 206 -7.12 0.65 -6.66
N ILE A 207 -7.67 0.82 -7.87
CA ILE A 207 -7.44 -0.13 -8.98
C ILE A 207 -6.75 0.57 -10.14
N ALA A 208 -5.60 0.05 -10.56
CA ALA A 208 -4.89 0.39 -11.78
C ALA A 208 -4.96 -0.80 -12.75
N ALA A 209 -5.80 -0.71 -13.78
CA ALA A 209 -5.86 -1.70 -14.86
C ALA A 209 -4.88 -1.31 -15.97
N ILE A 210 -3.99 -2.23 -16.33
CA ILE A 210 -2.96 -2.00 -17.36
C ILE A 210 -3.01 -3.08 -18.44
N GLY A 211 -2.84 -2.68 -19.69
CA GLY A 211 -2.70 -3.62 -20.80
C GLY A 211 -1.26 -4.13 -20.95
N GLY A 212 -1.06 -5.42 -20.71
CA GLY A 212 0.24 -6.08 -20.86
C GLY A 212 1.35 -5.45 -20.00
N ARG A 213 2.50 -5.19 -20.61
CA ARG A 213 3.64 -4.53 -19.96
C ARG A 213 3.83 -3.13 -20.54
N ALA A 214 3.43 -2.13 -19.78
CA ALA A 214 3.57 -0.72 -20.14
C ALA A 214 3.97 0.08 -18.89
N ASP A 215 5.28 0.25 -18.69
CA ASP A 215 5.85 0.81 -17.45
C ASP A 215 5.33 2.25 -17.18
N ASP A 216 5.28 3.11 -18.20
CA ASP A 216 4.78 4.49 -18.07
C ASP A 216 3.27 4.52 -17.78
N THR A 217 2.48 3.68 -18.47
CA THR A 217 1.05 3.49 -18.20
C THR A 217 0.84 3.01 -16.76
N LEU A 218 1.64 2.05 -16.29
CA LEU A 218 1.55 1.55 -14.92
C LEU A 218 1.76 2.67 -13.89
N VAL A 219 2.79 3.50 -14.06
CA VAL A 219 3.03 4.63 -13.16
C VAL A 219 1.88 5.63 -13.21
N HIS A 220 1.37 5.93 -14.41
CA HIS A 220 0.23 6.83 -14.60
C HIS A 220 -1.05 6.33 -13.91
N GLU A 221 -1.47 5.09 -14.20
CA GLU A 221 -2.67 4.50 -13.62
C GLU A 221 -2.53 4.28 -12.11
N TRP A 222 -1.32 3.98 -11.63
CA TRP A 222 -1.04 3.97 -10.19
C TRP A 222 -1.20 5.35 -9.55
N GLY A 223 -0.84 6.42 -10.26
CA GLY A 223 -1.11 7.80 -9.84
C GLY A 223 -2.60 8.06 -9.57
N HIS A 224 -3.49 7.55 -10.44
CA HIS A 224 -4.93 7.59 -10.20
C HIS A 224 -5.38 6.65 -9.07
N ALA A 225 -4.95 5.39 -9.12
CA ALA A 225 -5.42 4.33 -8.22
C ALA A 225 -5.02 4.60 -6.77
N PHE A 226 -3.74 4.91 -6.55
CA PHE A 226 -3.16 5.10 -5.23
C PHE A 226 -3.17 6.57 -4.82
N GLY A 227 -2.65 7.45 -5.68
CA GLY A 227 -2.48 8.88 -5.37
C GLY A 227 -3.78 9.70 -5.44
N GLY A 228 -4.83 9.18 -6.10
CA GLY A 228 -6.06 9.94 -6.32
C GLY A 228 -5.85 11.16 -7.23
N LEU A 229 -4.80 11.13 -8.05
CA LEU A 229 -4.42 12.22 -8.94
C LEU A 229 -5.37 12.28 -10.14
N SER A 230 -5.52 13.46 -10.74
CA SER A 230 -6.24 13.68 -11.99
C SER A 230 -5.28 13.76 -13.17
N ASP A 231 -5.81 13.55 -14.37
CA ASP A 231 -5.06 13.75 -15.61
C ASP A 231 -4.63 15.20 -15.76
N GLU A 232 -3.37 15.44 -16.13
CA GLU A 232 -2.81 16.76 -16.41
C GLU A 232 -2.70 17.06 -17.91
N TYR A 233 -2.91 16.07 -18.78
CA TYR A 233 -2.95 16.31 -20.22
C TYR A 233 -4.24 17.02 -20.65
N THR A 234 -4.18 17.69 -21.81
CA THR A 234 -5.31 18.43 -22.39
C THR A 234 -6.07 17.64 -23.46
N THR A 235 -5.58 16.46 -23.83
CA THR A 235 -6.23 15.56 -24.80
C THR A 235 -7.59 15.12 -24.27
N PHE A 236 -8.65 15.35 -25.04
CA PHE A 236 -10.01 14.99 -24.63
C PHE A 236 -10.18 13.46 -24.57
N THR A 237 -10.44 12.93 -23.37
CA THR A 237 -10.70 11.50 -23.13
C THR A 237 -12.12 11.21 -22.64
N GLY A 238 -12.98 12.24 -22.55
CA GLY A 238 -14.39 12.11 -22.15
C GLY A 238 -14.69 12.74 -20.78
N HIS A 239 -14.95 14.05 -20.74
CA HIS A 239 -15.19 14.78 -19.49
C HIS A 239 -16.34 14.23 -18.65
N ARG A 240 -16.13 14.14 -17.34
CA ARG A 240 -17.17 13.84 -16.36
C ARG A 240 -17.67 15.12 -15.66
N GLY A 241 -18.44 15.94 -16.37
CA GLY A 241 -19.12 17.10 -15.78
C GLY A 241 -18.30 18.41 -15.75
N PRO A 242 -18.63 19.38 -14.86
CA PRO A 242 -17.93 20.66 -14.79
C PRO A 242 -16.52 20.54 -14.20
N ALA A 243 -15.66 21.51 -14.49
CA ALA A 243 -14.33 21.62 -13.88
C ALA A 243 -14.43 21.72 -12.34
N ARG A 244 -13.51 21.05 -11.64
CA ARG A 244 -13.45 21.02 -10.17
C ARG A 244 -12.00 21.00 -9.71
N ASP A 245 -11.76 21.51 -8.52
CA ASP A 245 -10.47 21.37 -7.87
C ASP A 245 -10.25 19.90 -7.48
N THR A 246 -9.06 19.40 -7.79
CA THR A 246 -8.54 18.12 -7.32
C THR A 246 -7.14 18.34 -6.74
N ILE A 247 -6.39 17.29 -6.41
CA ILE A 247 -5.06 17.45 -5.83
C ILE A 247 -4.12 18.23 -6.78
N ASN A 248 -4.19 17.95 -8.09
CA ASN A 248 -3.28 18.48 -9.10
C ASN A 248 -4.01 19.18 -10.26
N ILE A 249 -5.29 19.53 -10.08
CA ILE A 249 -6.05 20.37 -11.00
C ILE A 249 -6.77 21.48 -10.23
N ALA A 250 -6.70 22.71 -10.73
CA ALA A 250 -7.47 23.85 -10.24
C ALA A 250 -8.53 24.25 -11.27
N ALA A 251 -9.72 24.58 -10.82
CA ALA A 251 -10.84 25.03 -11.63
C ALA A 251 -10.88 26.55 -11.84
N LYS A 252 -9.99 27.30 -11.16
CA LYS A 252 -9.88 28.76 -11.25
C LYS A 252 -8.43 29.19 -11.46
N ASP A 253 -8.24 30.33 -12.14
CA ASP A 253 -6.94 30.97 -12.33
C ASP A 253 -6.55 31.82 -11.12
N ASP A 254 -6.46 31.18 -9.95
CA ASP A 254 -6.14 31.86 -8.70
C ASP A 254 -5.00 31.11 -7.99
N PRO A 255 -3.75 31.60 -8.08
CA PRO A 255 -2.61 30.97 -7.43
C PRO A 255 -2.77 30.80 -5.91
N ALA A 256 -3.51 31.67 -5.23
CA ALA A 256 -3.70 31.62 -3.77
C ALA A 256 -4.79 30.60 -3.36
N ALA A 257 -5.74 30.33 -4.26
CA ALA A 257 -6.78 29.32 -4.04
C ALA A 257 -6.42 27.94 -4.63
N ALA A 258 -5.29 27.83 -5.33
CA ALA A 258 -4.86 26.58 -5.93
C ALA A 258 -4.62 25.52 -4.84
N PRO A 259 -4.98 24.24 -5.09
CA PRO A 259 -4.70 23.13 -4.15
C PRO A 259 -3.21 22.98 -3.77
N TRP A 260 -2.31 23.54 -4.59
CA TRP A 260 -0.86 23.59 -4.38
C TRP A 260 -0.32 25.00 -4.12
N ALA A 261 -1.15 25.93 -3.62
CA ALA A 261 -0.76 27.31 -3.35
C ALA A 261 0.54 27.44 -2.55
N HIS A 262 0.75 26.55 -1.56
CA HIS A 262 1.95 26.54 -0.71
C HIS A 262 3.26 26.30 -1.50
N PHE A 263 3.22 25.62 -2.65
CA PHE A 263 4.39 25.51 -3.53
C PHE A 263 4.69 26.83 -4.25
N ILE A 264 3.65 27.56 -4.65
CA ILE A 264 3.77 28.85 -5.34
C ILE A 264 4.29 29.91 -4.35
N GLU A 265 3.72 29.96 -3.14
CA GLU A 265 4.13 30.86 -2.06
C GLU A 265 5.60 30.67 -1.68
N GLN A 266 6.07 29.42 -1.64
CA GLN A 266 7.48 29.11 -1.35
C GLN A 266 8.41 29.27 -2.57
N GLY A 267 7.88 29.66 -3.73
CA GLY A 267 8.67 29.91 -4.94
C GLY A 267 9.34 28.64 -5.49
N ILE A 268 8.68 27.48 -5.39
CA ILE A 268 9.25 26.21 -5.86
C ILE A 268 9.43 26.24 -7.38
N PRO A 269 10.65 26.03 -7.90
CA PRO A 269 10.92 26.14 -9.33
C PRO A 269 10.04 25.24 -10.19
N GLY A 270 9.43 25.83 -11.22
CA GLY A 270 8.60 25.11 -12.20
C GLY A 270 7.18 24.76 -11.73
N VAL A 271 6.79 25.14 -10.52
CA VAL A 271 5.41 25.02 -10.03
C VAL A 271 4.68 26.36 -10.20
N GLY A 272 3.47 26.33 -10.76
CA GLY A 272 2.67 27.51 -11.03
C GLY A 272 1.26 27.16 -11.49
N MET A 273 0.61 28.10 -12.18
CA MET A 273 -0.72 27.92 -12.77
C MET A 273 -0.57 27.77 -14.29
N TYR A 274 -0.53 26.53 -14.79
CA TYR A 274 -0.42 26.26 -16.22
C TYR A 274 -1.77 25.89 -16.80
N ARG A 275 -2.29 26.68 -17.73
CA ARG A 275 -3.60 26.43 -18.34
C ARG A 275 -3.69 25.07 -19.02
N GLY A 276 -4.78 24.36 -18.76
CA GLY A 276 -5.14 23.07 -19.32
C GLY A 276 -4.76 21.89 -18.42
N GLY A 277 -5.56 20.83 -18.50
CA GLY A 277 -5.53 19.63 -17.67
C GLY A 277 -6.89 18.94 -17.69
N ASP A 278 -7.06 17.78 -17.07
CA ASP A 278 -8.34 17.04 -17.03
C ASP A 278 -8.97 16.85 -18.44
N GLY A 279 -8.11 16.66 -19.45
CA GLY A 279 -8.50 16.56 -20.86
C GLY A 279 -9.03 17.86 -21.50
N ARG A 280 -8.88 19.02 -20.83
CA ARG A 280 -9.39 20.34 -21.24
C ARG A 280 -8.24 21.26 -21.62
N ILE A 281 -8.43 22.02 -22.70
CA ILE A 281 -7.47 23.05 -23.15
C ILE A 281 -7.66 24.38 -22.36
N LYS A 282 -8.83 24.61 -21.76
CA LYS A 282 -9.17 25.85 -21.04
C LYS A 282 -10.12 25.61 -19.87
N GLY A 283 -10.13 26.54 -18.91
CA GLY A 283 -11.03 26.52 -17.76
C GLY A 283 -10.54 25.65 -16.59
N VAL A 284 -9.34 25.11 -16.69
CA VAL A 284 -8.62 24.41 -15.62
C VAL A 284 -7.13 24.69 -15.75
N TRP A 285 -6.40 24.50 -14.65
CA TRP A 285 -4.96 24.68 -14.56
C TRP A 285 -4.32 23.46 -13.90
N ARG A 286 -3.08 23.17 -14.27
CA ARG A 286 -2.22 22.12 -13.71
C ARG A 286 -0.97 22.74 -13.09
N PRO A 287 -0.27 22.03 -12.18
CA PRO A 287 0.82 22.61 -11.40
C PRO A 287 2.12 22.79 -12.18
N THR A 288 2.36 22.02 -13.24
CA THR A 288 3.61 22.07 -14.01
C THR A 288 3.37 22.08 -15.52
N ALA A 289 4.25 22.71 -16.28
CA ALA A 289 4.11 22.81 -17.73
C ALA A 289 4.15 21.42 -18.43
N SER A 290 5.05 20.54 -17.97
CA SER A 290 5.32 19.22 -18.57
C SER A 290 6.09 18.30 -17.61
N GLY A 291 6.30 17.05 -18.03
CA GLY A 291 7.16 16.09 -17.33
C GLY A 291 6.46 15.28 -16.23
N CYS A 292 5.25 15.68 -15.82
CA CYS A 292 4.43 14.92 -14.89
C CYS A 292 3.95 13.60 -15.52
N ALA A 293 3.98 12.50 -14.77
CA ALA A 293 3.38 11.22 -15.17
C ALA A 293 1.89 11.35 -15.51
N MET A 294 1.18 12.28 -14.84
CA MET A 294 -0.22 12.59 -15.14
C MET A 294 -0.40 13.36 -16.46
N ALA A 295 0.69 13.82 -17.08
CA ALA A 295 0.72 14.52 -18.37
C ALA A 295 1.52 13.75 -19.44
N GLY A 296 1.75 12.43 -19.25
CA GLY A 296 2.53 11.60 -20.18
C GLY A 296 4.05 11.66 -19.99
N GLY A 297 4.53 12.22 -18.88
CA GLY A 297 5.94 12.17 -18.48
C GLY A 297 6.31 10.92 -17.69
N GLN A 298 7.55 10.84 -17.21
CA GLN A 298 8.08 9.67 -16.49
C GLN A 298 8.17 9.84 -14.97
N ARG A 299 7.82 11.02 -14.44
CA ARG A 299 7.99 11.36 -13.03
C ARG A 299 6.76 12.08 -12.52
N PHE A 300 6.37 11.86 -11.27
CA PHE A 300 5.39 12.73 -10.63
C PHE A 300 5.97 14.15 -10.43
N CYS A 301 5.20 15.18 -10.81
CA CYS A 301 5.55 16.58 -10.55
C CYS A 301 5.60 16.86 -9.03
N PRO A 302 6.15 17.99 -8.56
CA PRO A 302 6.27 18.27 -7.12
C PRO A 302 4.96 18.10 -6.33
N VAL A 303 3.84 18.53 -6.90
CA VAL A 303 2.49 18.44 -6.27
C VAL A 303 2.01 16.99 -6.19
N CYS A 304 2.04 16.26 -7.30
CA CYS A 304 1.69 14.84 -7.32
C CYS A 304 2.59 14.00 -6.41
N ARG A 305 3.86 14.37 -6.33
CA ARG A 305 4.85 13.70 -5.49
C ARG A 305 4.54 13.85 -4.00
N GLU A 306 4.26 15.06 -3.53
CA GLU A 306 3.84 15.30 -2.14
C GLU A 306 2.62 14.46 -1.80
N ALA A 307 1.59 14.49 -2.65
CA ALA A 307 0.37 13.74 -2.44
C ALA A 307 0.61 12.23 -2.33
N ILE A 308 1.50 11.67 -3.15
CA ILE A 308 1.86 10.25 -3.09
C ILE A 308 2.68 9.92 -1.83
N VAL A 309 3.63 10.77 -1.42
CA VAL A 309 4.40 10.55 -0.17
C VAL A 309 3.46 10.56 1.03
N LEU A 310 2.58 11.56 1.12
CA LEU A 310 1.56 11.61 2.17
C LEU A 310 0.64 10.39 2.12
N ARG A 311 0.26 9.93 0.92
CA ARG A 311 -0.54 8.70 0.77
C ARG A 311 0.20 7.46 1.28
N ILE A 312 1.49 7.31 1.01
CA ILE A 312 2.31 6.22 1.59
C ILE A 312 2.24 6.27 3.11
N HIS A 313 2.45 7.44 3.70
CA HIS A 313 2.40 7.62 5.16
C HIS A 313 0.99 7.54 5.76
N ARG A 314 -0.08 7.44 4.97
CA ARG A 314 -1.41 7.03 5.48
C ARG A 314 -1.47 5.54 5.82
N HIS A 315 -0.67 4.72 5.14
CA HIS A 315 -0.59 3.27 5.36
C HIS A 315 0.62 2.90 6.22
N VAL A 316 1.72 3.64 6.11
CA VAL A 316 2.98 3.31 6.77
C VAL A 316 3.29 4.29 7.91
N ASP A 317 3.57 3.74 9.08
CA ASP A 317 4.13 4.39 10.24
C ASP A 317 5.67 4.52 10.09
N PRO A 318 6.25 5.73 10.20
CA PRO A 318 7.69 5.96 10.28
C PRO A 318 8.44 5.09 11.31
N ILE A 319 7.76 4.63 12.38
CA ILE A 319 8.30 3.69 13.37
C ILE A 319 7.79 2.28 13.05
N ASP A 320 8.70 1.42 12.60
CA ASP A 320 8.40 0.05 12.18
C ASP A 320 8.27 -0.92 13.36
N ALA A 321 9.11 -0.73 14.39
CA ALA A 321 9.06 -1.50 15.63
C ALA A 321 9.61 -0.68 16.79
N HIS A 322 9.32 -1.09 18.02
CA HIS A 322 9.89 -0.46 19.20
C HIS A 322 9.98 -1.42 20.38
N GLU A 323 10.91 -1.14 21.27
CA GLU A 323 11.10 -1.85 22.52
C GLU A 323 11.36 -0.84 23.65
N PRO A 324 10.81 -1.06 24.86
CA PRO A 324 9.89 -2.15 25.23
C PRO A 324 8.51 -2.05 24.55
N ALA A 325 7.71 -3.11 24.60
CA ALA A 325 6.32 -3.07 24.15
C ALA A 325 5.45 -2.24 25.12
N ASN A 326 4.45 -1.51 24.61
CA ASN A 326 3.64 -0.53 25.35
C ASN A 326 2.57 -1.16 26.27
N ALA A 327 2.89 -2.27 26.95
CA ALA A 327 1.89 -3.06 27.66
C ALA A 327 1.64 -2.61 29.10
N GLN A 328 2.62 -2.01 29.80
CA GLN A 328 2.51 -1.58 31.19
C GLN A 328 3.54 -0.48 31.55
N PRO A 329 3.29 0.34 32.57
CA PRO A 329 4.30 1.21 33.15
C PRO A 329 5.53 0.42 33.61
N ILE A 330 6.72 0.92 33.28
CA ILE A 330 8.00 0.27 33.59
C ILE A 330 8.44 0.74 34.98
N ALA A 331 8.39 -0.16 35.96
CA ALA A 331 8.84 0.12 37.34
C ALA A 331 10.18 -0.58 37.62
N LYS A 332 11.31 0.04 37.25
CA LYS A 332 12.66 -0.51 37.46
C LYS A 332 13.66 0.58 37.81
N ARG A 333 14.52 0.29 38.80
CA ARG A 333 15.62 1.16 39.24
C ARG A 333 16.87 0.94 38.37
N GLY A 334 17.59 2.02 38.09
CA GLY A 334 18.82 2.04 37.30
C GLY A 334 18.57 2.22 35.80
N LYS A 335 19.54 1.81 34.99
CA LYS A 335 19.54 2.03 33.55
C LYS A 335 18.42 1.26 32.82
N LEU A 336 17.56 2.02 32.14
CA LEU A 336 16.56 1.58 31.17
C LEU A 336 17.04 1.89 29.76
N THR A 337 16.70 1.02 28.80
CA THR A 337 17.01 1.22 27.38
C THR A 337 15.71 1.13 26.58
N PHE A 338 15.52 2.09 25.70
CA PHE A 338 14.44 2.20 24.74
C PHE A 338 15.03 2.14 23.34
N GLU A 339 14.31 1.50 22.42
CA GLU A 339 14.70 1.38 21.02
C GLU A 339 13.49 1.63 20.13
N VAL A 340 13.68 2.39 19.07
CA VAL A 340 12.76 2.42 17.93
C VAL A 340 13.50 1.95 16.68
N THR A 341 12.87 1.06 15.91
CA THR A 341 13.29 0.74 14.54
C THR A 341 12.50 1.62 13.60
N VAL A 342 13.18 2.47 12.84
CA VAL A 342 12.55 3.42 11.91
C VAL A 342 12.61 2.91 10.48
N MET A 343 11.60 3.27 9.71
CA MET A 343 11.56 3.02 8.27
C MET A 343 12.75 3.64 7.54
N GLN A 344 13.15 3.05 6.41
CA GLN A 344 14.36 3.43 5.68
C GLN A 344 14.03 3.77 4.22
N PRO A 345 13.81 5.06 3.89
CA PRO A 345 13.80 5.48 2.51
C PRO A 345 15.21 5.40 1.92
N LYS A 346 15.31 5.35 0.58
CA LYS A 346 16.55 4.97 -0.11
C LYS A 346 17.72 5.93 0.10
N SER A 347 17.45 7.23 0.18
CA SER A 347 18.50 8.26 0.08
C SER A 347 18.44 9.34 1.17
N HIS A 348 17.59 9.17 2.19
CA HIS A 348 17.56 10.04 3.36
C HIS A 348 17.23 9.27 4.63
N GLU A 349 17.55 9.86 5.77
CA GLU A 349 17.28 9.27 7.08
C GLU A 349 16.09 9.92 7.76
N LEU A 350 15.36 9.11 8.53
CA LEU A 350 14.38 9.59 9.49
C LEU A 350 15.07 10.13 10.74
N HIS A 351 14.56 11.25 11.25
CA HIS A 351 15.09 11.94 12.42
C HIS A 351 14.32 11.53 13.68
N SER A 352 15.03 11.03 14.70
CA SER A 352 14.44 10.68 16.00
C SER A 352 14.80 11.71 17.06
N THR A 353 13.84 12.12 17.86
CA THR A 353 14.03 13.02 19.01
C THR A 353 13.41 12.39 20.25
N TRP A 354 14.17 12.39 21.36
CA TRP A 354 13.76 11.77 22.61
C TRP A 354 13.45 12.84 23.65
N TYR A 355 12.46 12.57 24.51
CA TYR A 355 12.07 13.43 25.62
C TYR A 355 11.86 12.59 26.87
N VAL A 356 12.10 13.20 28.03
CA VAL A 356 11.75 12.65 29.34
C VAL A 356 10.88 13.68 30.03
N LEU A 357 9.59 13.37 30.18
CA LEU A 357 8.57 14.31 30.63
C LEU A 357 8.07 13.91 32.02
N GLY A 358 8.11 14.83 32.98
CA GLY A 358 7.60 14.62 34.34
C GLY A 358 6.44 15.56 34.66
N GLY A 359 5.67 15.24 35.70
CA GLY A 359 4.66 16.17 36.24
C GLY A 359 3.66 16.67 35.19
N GLN A 360 3.61 17.99 34.99
CA GLN A 360 2.69 18.67 34.07
C GLN A 360 3.15 18.63 32.60
N ASP A 361 4.41 18.27 32.33
CA ASP A 361 4.95 18.24 30.97
C ASP A 361 4.54 16.97 30.21
N LYS A 362 3.91 16.01 30.88
CA LYS A 362 3.43 14.77 30.28
C LYS A 362 2.37 15.05 29.22
N ILE A 363 2.43 14.27 28.15
CA ILE A 363 1.49 14.36 27.05
C ILE A 363 0.47 13.23 27.11
N ARG A 364 -0.70 13.50 26.51
CA ARG A 364 -1.64 12.44 26.17
C ARG A 364 -1.16 11.81 24.85
N PRO A 365 -0.70 10.55 24.85
CA PRO A 365 -0.32 9.90 23.61
C PRO A 365 -1.54 9.79 22.69
N THR A 366 -1.33 9.95 21.40
CA THR A 366 -2.33 9.53 20.41
C THR A 366 -2.51 8.01 20.49
N ALA A 367 -3.67 7.50 20.06
CA ALA A 367 -3.92 6.05 20.10
C ALA A 367 -2.76 5.28 19.43
N PRO A 368 -2.21 4.25 20.09
CA PRO A 368 -1.21 3.40 19.45
C PRO A 368 -1.90 2.65 18.30
N GLY A 369 -1.27 2.65 17.12
CA GLY A 369 -1.75 1.90 15.96
C GLY A 369 -1.75 0.37 16.18
N PRO A 370 -2.15 -0.43 15.18
CA PRO A 370 -2.22 -0.06 13.76
C PRO A 370 -3.51 0.68 13.37
N PHE A 371 -3.41 1.52 12.33
CA PHE A 371 -4.55 2.21 11.71
C PHE A 371 -4.67 1.78 10.24
N ALA A 372 -5.89 1.58 9.75
CA ALA A 372 -6.12 1.43 8.30
C ALA A 372 -5.86 2.74 7.53
N ASP A 373 -6.00 3.88 8.21
CA ASP A 373 -5.65 5.21 7.70
C ASP A 373 -5.08 6.02 8.86
N ARG A 374 -3.78 6.31 8.82
CA ARG A 374 -3.07 6.98 9.92
C ARG A 374 -3.59 8.39 10.24
N ARG A 375 -4.42 9.00 9.40
CA ARG A 375 -5.15 10.24 9.76
C ARG A 375 -6.06 10.06 10.98
N GLN A 376 -6.53 8.84 11.22
CA GLN A 376 -7.34 8.49 12.40
C GLN A 376 -6.58 8.63 13.72
N ARG A 377 -5.24 8.65 13.68
CA ARG A 377 -4.41 8.92 14.86
C ARG A 377 -4.68 10.31 15.45
N GLY A 378 -5.03 11.28 14.61
CA GLY A 378 -5.08 12.68 14.98
C GLY A 378 -3.70 13.33 15.10
N LYS A 379 -3.71 14.61 15.49
CA LYS A 379 -2.50 15.42 15.68
C LYS A 379 -1.77 15.03 16.96
N LEU A 380 -0.44 15.03 16.89
CA LEU A 380 0.42 14.84 18.06
C LEU A 380 0.33 16.06 18.99
N ALA A 381 0.40 15.80 20.30
CA ALA A 381 0.44 16.88 21.30
C ALA A 381 1.68 17.77 21.10
N ALA A 382 1.63 19.03 21.50
CA ALA A 382 2.86 19.83 21.60
C ALA A 382 3.74 19.30 22.74
N ILE A 383 5.06 19.37 22.58
CA ILE A 383 6.03 19.13 23.65
C ILE A 383 6.89 20.38 23.75
N ASP A 384 6.74 21.13 24.83
CA ASP A 384 7.51 22.36 25.07
C ASP A 384 8.83 22.07 25.82
N ALA A 385 8.96 20.85 26.36
CA ALA A 385 10.17 20.38 27.02
C ALA A 385 11.34 20.26 26.03
N ARG A 386 12.56 20.48 26.54
CA ARG A 386 13.77 20.28 25.75
C ARG A 386 13.97 18.78 25.44
N PRO A 387 14.48 18.44 24.25
CA PRO A 387 14.93 17.08 23.96
C PRO A 387 15.93 16.60 24.99
N ALA A 388 15.86 15.32 25.35
CA ALA A 388 16.84 14.68 26.20
C ALA A 388 18.16 14.48 25.44
N ASP A 389 19.28 14.73 26.12
CA ASP A 389 20.61 14.47 25.58
C ASP A 389 20.82 12.94 25.47
N GLY A 390 21.18 12.46 24.28
CA GLY A 390 21.43 11.03 24.09
C GLY A 390 22.00 10.70 22.71
N PRO A 391 22.74 9.59 22.58
CA PRO A 391 23.34 9.20 21.31
C PRO A 391 22.24 8.75 20.34
N SER A 392 21.78 9.64 19.46
CA SER A 392 21.23 9.18 18.19
C SER A 392 22.39 8.56 17.42
N SER A 393 22.51 7.24 17.34
CA SER A 393 23.47 6.60 16.43
C SER A 393 23.04 6.96 15.01
N PRO A 394 23.71 7.92 14.32
CA PRO A 394 23.32 8.32 12.97
C PRO A 394 23.54 7.13 12.02
N GLY A 395 22.71 6.96 10.99
CA GLY A 395 22.88 5.86 10.02
C GLY A 395 22.39 4.47 10.41
N SER A 396 21.87 4.23 11.63
CA SER A 396 21.23 2.95 11.98
C SER A 396 19.70 3.02 11.93
N ALA A 397 19.05 2.02 11.34
CA ALA A 397 17.59 1.87 11.45
C ALA A 397 17.11 1.78 12.90
N ARG A 398 17.96 1.31 13.82
CA ARG A 398 17.66 1.20 15.25
C ARG A 398 18.19 2.44 15.98
N ARG A 399 17.29 3.19 16.60
CA ARG A 399 17.61 4.37 17.41
C ARG A 399 17.40 4.03 18.87
N ARG A 400 18.46 4.09 19.67
CA ARG A 400 18.44 3.75 21.09
C ARG A 400 18.54 4.98 21.96
N PHE A 401 17.86 4.93 23.10
CA PHE A 401 17.94 5.92 24.16
C PHE A 401 18.06 5.20 25.50
N SER A 402 18.88 5.73 26.40
CA SER A 402 19.01 5.18 27.76
C SER A 402 18.64 6.23 28.79
N LEU A 403 17.85 5.82 29.76
CA LEU A 403 17.47 6.62 30.92
C LEU A 403 18.02 5.96 32.17
N ASP A 404 18.77 6.68 33.01
CA ASP A 404 19.08 6.22 34.35
C ASP A 404 18.03 6.77 35.33
N THR A 405 17.21 5.89 35.90
CA THR A 405 16.19 6.32 36.87
C THR A 405 16.78 6.71 38.23
N GLY A 406 18.07 6.44 38.47
CA GLY A 406 18.77 6.91 39.67
C GLY A 406 18.97 8.42 39.74
N ASP A 407 18.93 9.10 38.59
CA ASP A 407 19.12 10.55 38.47
C ASP A 407 17.80 11.34 38.57
N LEU A 408 16.68 10.63 38.73
CA LEU A 408 15.33 11.21 38.75
C LEU A 408 14.74 11.13 40.16
N GLU A 409 14.02 12.18 40.55
CA GLU A 409 13.20 12.17 41.76
C GLU A 409 12.06 11.15 41.64
N PRO A 410 11.61 10.53 42.76
CA PRO A 410 10.48 9.61 42.75
C PRO A 410 9.23 10.20 42.09
N GLY A 411 8.63 9.44 41.18
CA GLY A 411 7.52 9.95 40.37
C GLY A 411 7.23 9.12 39.12
N ILE A 412 6.29 9.62 38.32
CA ILE A 412 5.92 9.02 37.02
C ILE A 412 6.41 9.94 35.91
N TYR A 413 7.25 9.38 35.04
CA TYR A 413 7.80 10.04 33.87
C TYR A 413 7.31 9.38 32.59
N GLN A 414 7.28 10.12 31.50
CA GLN A 414 7.08 9.62 30.15
C GLN A 414 8.37 9.72 29.37
N VAL A 415 8.87 8.59 28.87
CA VAL A 415 9.87 8.60 27.81
C VAL A 415 9.14 8.67 26.49
N VAL A 416 9.43 9.68 25.68
CA VAL A 416 8.77 9.89 24.39
C VAL A 416 9.83 9.85 23.29
N CYS A 417 9.61 9.05 22.26
CA CYS A 417 10.36 9.11 21.01
C CYS A 417 9.47 9.66 19.91
N ARG A 418 9.88 10.76 19.27
CA ARG A 418 9.27 11.27 18.04
C ARG A 418 10.17 10.97 16.86
N VAL A 419 9.59 10.44 15.80
CA VAL A 419 10.28 10.17 14.54
C VAL A 419 9.63 10.97 13.43
N GLU A 420 10.45 11.67 12.65
CA GLU A 420 10.05 12.49 11.51
C GLU A 420 10.73 11.96 10.24
N ASP A 421 9.92 11.69 9.22
CA ASP A 421 10.40 11.64 7.84
C ASP A 421 10.33 13.06 7.24
N ARG A 422 11.49 13.67 7.02
CA ARG A 422 11.58 15.01 6.42
C ARG A 422 11.33 15.03 4.91
N ALA A 423 11.17 13.86 4.30
CA ALA A 423 10.99 13.66 2.87
C ALA A 423 11.97 14.49 2.03
N LYS A 424 13.24 14.56 2.43
CA LYS A 424 14.28 15.33 1.74
C LYS A 424 15.38 14.40 1.21
N PRO A 425 15.15 13.72 0.06
CA PRO A 425 16.15 12.90 -0.61
C PRO A 425 17.45 13.65 -0.87
N SER A 426 18.56 12.89 -0.87
CA SER A 426 19.89 13.46 -1.08
C SER A 426 19.98 14.27 -2.38
N GLY A 427 20.65 15.43 -2.30
CA GLY A 427 20.81 16.36 -3.42
C GLY A 427 19.57 17.15 -3.81
N GLN A 428 18.44 17.04 -3.09
CA GLN A 428 17.29 17.92 -3.30
C GLN A 428 17.42 19.21 -2.50
N GLN A 429 17.15 20.35 -3.15
CA GLN A 429 17.15 21.66 -2.51
C GLN A 429 16.00 21.79 -1.50
N HIS A 430 14.81 21.34 -1.89
CA HIS A 430 13.58 21.40 -1.10
C HIS A 430 13.12 19.98 -0.72
N PRO A 431 12.46 19.80 0.44
CA PRO A 431 11.79 18.55 0.75
C PRO A 431 10.65 18.28 -0.26
N TRP A 432 10.29 17.02 -0.39
CA TRP A 432 9.22 16.56 -1.26
C TRP A 432 7.83 16.80 -0.69
N VAL A 433 7.73 16.95 0.64
CA VAL A 433 6.53 17.34 1.36
C VAL A 433 6.80 18.70 2.00
N LEU A 434 6.03 19.71 1.59
CA LEU A 434 6.07 21.08 2.09
C LEU A 434 4.91 21.36 3.05
N LYS A 435 3.82 20.58 2.94
CA LYS A 435 2.63 20.72 3.78
C LYS A 435 2.11 19.34 4.22
N ASP A 436 1.91 19.17 5.52
CA ASP A 436 1.41 17.94 6.15
C ASP A 436 0.42 18.27 7.28
N ASP A 437 -0.81 18.61 6.91
CA ASP A 437 -1.86 19.06 7.85
C ASP A 437 -2.25 17.98 8.88
N ASP A 438 -2.09 16.71 8.51
CA ASP A 438 -2.45 15.53 9.30
C ASP A 438 -1.28 14.96 10.11
N GLN A 439 -0.08 15.56 10.00
CA GLN A 439 1.16 15.11 10.65
C GLN A 439 1.52 13.65 10.34
N LEU A 440 1.24 13.19 9.13
CA LEU A 440 1.51 11.83 8.67
C LEU A 440 3.02 11.52 8.61
N MET A 441 3.84 12.53 8.34
CA MET A 441 5.29 12.40 8.30
C MET A 441 5.92 12.15 9.68
N TRP A 442 5.13 12.29 10.75
CA TRP A 442 5.55 12.09 12.13
C TRP A 442 5.00 10.81 12.72
N SER A 443 5.71 10.25 13.70
CA SER A 443 5.23 9.19 14.58
C SER A 443 5.78 9.35 15.99
N GLU A 444 5.13 8.69 16.95
CA GLU A 444 5.46 8.78 18.37
C GLU A 444 5.35 7.43 19.06
N ARG A 445 6.25 7.17 20.01
CA ARG A 445 6.11 6.12 21.03
C ARG A 445 6.30 6.74 22.41
N VAL A 446 5.43 6.35 23.34
CA VAL A 446 5.43 6.85 24.71
C VAL A 446 5.47 5.67 25.66
N TRP A 447 6.39 5.72 26.61
CA TRP A 447 6.51 4.75 27.70
C TRP A 447 6.36 5.46 29.04
N ASP A 448 5.43 4.99 29.87
CA ASP A 448 5.35 5.43 31.25
C ASP A 448 6.41 4.69 32.09
N VAL A 449 7.22 5.44 32.84
CA VAL A 449 8.27 4.95 33.73
C VAL A 449 7.96 5.39 35.15
N VAL A 450 7.94 4.43 36.08
CA VAL A 450 7.71 4.68 37.50
C VAL A 450 9.04 4.61 38.24
N VAL A 451 9.48 5.76 38.76
CA VAL A 451 10.67 5.90 39.60
C VAL A 451 10.21 5.82 41.07
N LYS A 452 10.78 4.87 41.82
CA LYS A 452 10.41 4.58 43.21
C LYS A 452 11.41 5.15 44.19
#